data_AF-A0A3D0VJE3-F1
#
_entry.id   AF-A0A3D0VJE3-F1
#
_cell.length_a   1.000
_cell.length_b   1.000
_cell.length_c   1.000
_cell.angle_alpha   90.00
_cell.angle_beta   90.00
_cell.angle_gamma   90.00
#
_symmetry.space_group_name_H-M   'P 1'
#
loop_
_entity.id
_entity.type
_entity.pdbx_description
1 polymer ?
#
loop_
_entity_poly.entity_id
_entity_poly.type
_entity_poly.pdbx_seq_one_letter_code
_entity_poly.pdbx_strand_id
1 'polypeptide(L)'
;MNTTEQHVNLAAKLYSCRDACKTLWGKNWKMELEFYTNLIHAVMKKHGIDNEVKAAMFAIEECADEYGKDVFTMKILAAAVEIIEPTE
;
A
#
# COMPACT_ATOMS: atom_id res chain seq x y z
N MET A 1 -14.01 7.54 -21.14
CA MET A 1 -12.96 7.85 -20.17
C MET A 1 -11.64 7.47 -20.81
N ASN A 2 -10.74 8.43 -21.04
CA ASN A 2 -9.44 8.12 -21.62
C ASN A 2 -8.48 7.53 -20.56
N THR A 3 -7.38 6.91 -20.98
CA THR A 3 -6.42 6.24 -20.08
C THR A 3 -5.86 7.17 -18.99
N THR A 4 -5.69 8.46 -19.30
CA THR A 4 -5.20 9.47 -18.35
C THR A 4 -6.20 9.72 -17.22
N GLU A 5 -7.49 9.87 -17.55
CA GLU A 5 -8.56 10.03 -16.55
C GLU A 5 -8.67 8.81 -15.64
N GLN A 6 -8.39 7.60 -16.16
CA GLN A 6 -8.34 6.38 -15.36
C GLN A 6 -7.19 6.38 -14.35
N HIS A 7 -5.98 6.78 -14.78
CA HIS A 7 -4.82 6.83 -13.90
C HIS A 7 -4.97 7.88 -12.79
N VAL A 8 -5.51 9.06 -13.12
CA VAL A 8 -5.78 10.12 -12.14
C VAL A 8 -6.81 9.67 -11.10
N ASN A 9 -7.91 9.05 -11.55
CA ASN A 9 -8.92 8.54 -10.63
C ASN A 9 -8.41 7.40 -9.74
N LEU A 10 -7.49 6.57 -10.25
CA LEU A 10 -6.87 5.51 -9.46
C LEU A 10 -5.95 6.08 -8.38
N ALA A 11 -5.08 7.04 -8.75
CA ALA A 11 -4.21 7.72 -7.79
C ALA A 11 -5.02 8.39 -6.67
N ALA A 12 -6.10 9.11 -7.02
CA ALA A 12 -7.00 9.73 -6.04
C ALA A 12 -7.61 8.73 -5.04
N LYS A 13 -8.00 7.54 -5.51
CA LYS A 13 -8.51 6.47 -4.64
C LYS A 13 -7.43 5.91 -3.71
N LEU A 14 -6.20 5.78 -4.20
CA LEU A 14 -5.07 5.33 -3.40
C LEU A 14 -4.71 6.34 -2.30
N TYR A 15 -4.72 7.64 -2.60
CA TYR A 15 -4.55 8.69 -1.58
C TYR A 15 -5.66 8.64 -0.53
N SER A 16 -6.91 8.46 -0.97
CA SER A 16 -8.05 8.33 -0.06
C SER A 16 -7.90 7.11 0.87
N CYS A 17 -7.35 6.01 0.37
CA CYS A 17 -7.04 4.82 1.17
C CYS A 17 -5.97 5.11 2.24
N ARG A 18 -4.87 5.75 1.84
CA ARG A 18 -3.82 6.20 2.77
C ARG A 18 -4.38 7.10 3.85
N ASP A 19 -5.16 8.12 3.48
CA ASP A 19 -5.70 9.10 4.42
C ASP A 19 -6.70 8.46 5.41
N ALA A 20 -7.50 7.50 4.93
CA ALA A 20 -8.36 6.68 5.78
C ALA A 20 -7.53 5.84 6.77
N CYS A 21 -6.44 5.23 6.33
CA CYS A 21 -5.53 4.48 7.20
C CYS A 21 -4.83 5.37 8.25
N LYS A 22 -4.38 6.57 7.85
CA LYS A 22 -3.78 7.57 8.75
C LYS A 22 -4.78 7.98 9.84
N THR A 23 -6.05 8.15 9.48
CA THR A 23 -7.15 8.43 10.42
C THR A 23 -7.43 7.25 11.35
N LEU A 24 -7.52 6.04 10.80
CA LEU A 24 -7.87 4.83 11.54
C LEU A 24 -6.81 4.46 12.59
N TRP A 25 -5.52 4.58 12.26
CA TRP A 25 -4.44 4.22 13.18
C TRP A 25 -3.98 5.38 14.05
N GLY A 26 -4.26 6.62 13.65
CA GLY A 26 -3.98 7.82 14.45
C GLY A 26 -2.54 7.82 14.96
N LYS A 27 -2.37 7.63 16.27
CA LYS A 27 -1.05 7.63 16.94
C LYS A 27 -0.15 6.48 16.50
N ASN A 28 -0.73 5.36 16.08
CA ASN A 28 0.01 4.17 15.64
C ASN A 28 0.39 4.24 14.15
N TRP A 29 -0.04 5.28 13.41
CA TRP A 29 0.21 5.42 11.98
C TRP A 29 1.68 5.18 11.62
N LYS A 30 2.61 5.88 12.27
CA LYS A 30 4.04 5.77 11.95
C LYS A 30 4.59 4.35 12.16
N MET A 31 4.15 3.68 13.23
CA MET A 31 4.59 2.33 13.56
C MET A 31 4.07 1.31 12.56
N GLU A 32 2.78 1.37 12.24
CA GLU A 32 2.15 0.50 11.24
C GLU A 32 2.78 0.74 9.86
N LEU A 33 2.94 2.00 9.47
CA LEU A 33 3.57 2.39 8.21
C LEU A 33 4.99 1.81 8.10
N GLU A 34 5.82 1.98 9.12
CA GLU A 34 7.18 1.44 9.14
C GLU A 34 7.19 -0.08 8.96
N PHE A 35 6.28 -0.79 9.64
CA PHE A 35 6.15 -2.24 9.50
C PHE A 35 5.84 -2.65 8.05
N TYR A 36 4.82 -2.05 7.43
CA TYR A 36 4.44 -2.41 6.06
C TYR A 36 5.46 -1.95 5.01
N THR A 37 6.13 -0.82 5.22
CA THR A 37 7.25 -0.39 4.37
C THR A 37 8.39 -1.40 4.40
N ASN A 38 8.75 -1.89 5.59
CA ASN A 38 9.78 -2.93 5.73
C ASN A 38 9.35 -4.25 5.07
N LEU A 39 8.07 -4.61 5.17
CA LEU A 39 7.51 -5.78 4.49
C LEU A 39 7.62 -5.64 2.96
N ILE A 40 7.25 -4.49 2.40
CA ILE A 40 7.36 -4.22 0.95
C ILE A 40 8.80 -4.37 0.49
N HIS A 41 9.76 -3.73 1.18
CA HIS A 41 11.18 -3.87 0.84
C HIS A 41 11.69 -5.31 0.96
N ALA A 42 11.22 -6.06 1.96
CA ALA A 42 11.57 -7.47 2.11
C ALA A 42 11.05 -8.32 0.94
N VAL A 43 9.81 -8.09 0.51
CA VAL A 43 9.21 -8.75 -0.66
C VAL A 43 9.98 -8.39 -1.94
N MET A 44 10.27 -7.10 -2.15
CA MET A 44 11.09 -6.63 -3.28
C MET A 44 12.43 -7.37 -3.34
N LYS A 45 13.15 -7.40 -2.22
CA LYS A 45 14.46 -8.07 -2.14
C LYS A 45 14.36 -9.57 -2.36
N LYS A 46 13.39 -10.24 -1.75
CA LYS A 46 13.23 -11.70 -1.81
C LYS A 46 12.84 -12.18 -3.20
N HIS A 47 12.01 -11.41 -3.91
CA HIS A 47 11.43 -11.81 -5.19
C HIS A 47 12.00 -11.06 -6.40
N GLY A 48 12.94 -10.14 -6.20
CA GLY A 48 13.56 -9.36 -7.28
C GLY A 48 12.59 -8.38 -7.94
N ILE A 49 11.62 -7.85 -7.18
CA ILE A 49 10.63 -6.88 -7.68
C ILE A 49 11.20 -5.47 -7.53
N ASP A 50 11.11 -4.68 -8.60
CA ASP A 50 11.72 -3.35 -8.74
C ASP A 50 10.76 -2.17 -8.51
N ASN A 51 9.53 -2.46 -8.08
CA ASN A 51 8.47 -1.48 -7.87
C ASN A 51 7.63 -1.83 -6.64
N GLU A 52 7.41 -0.83 -5.79
CA GLU A 52 6.73 -0.94 -4.50
C GLU A 52 5.27 -1.35 -4.66
N VAL A 53 4.56 -0.80 -5.65
CA VAL A 53 3.17 -1.17 -5.93
C VAL A 53 3.08 -2.63 -6.38
N LYS A 54 3.97 -3.06 -7.28
CA LYS A 54 4.03 -4.47 -7.71
C LYS A 54 4.33 -5.39 -6.53
N ALA A 55 5.24 -5.02 -5.64
CA ALA A 55 5.58 -5.81 -4.47
C ALA A 55 4.42 -5.88 -3.45
N ALA A 56 3.71 -4.77 -3.23
CA ALA A 56 2.51 -4.74 -2.40
C ALA A 56 1.40 -5.63 -2.99
N MET A 57 1.15 -5.55 -4.30
CA MET A 57 0.18 -6.40 -5.00
C MET A 57 0.55 -7.88 -4.90
N PHE A 58 1.82 -8.22 -5.12
CA PHE A 58 2.32 -9.58 -4.95
C PHE A 58 2.04 -10.12 -3.53
N ALA A 59 2.35 -9.32 -2.50
CA ALA A 59 2.09 -9.71 -1.12
C ALA A 59 0.59 -9.90 -0.82
N ILE A 60 -0.29 -9.10 -1.43
CA ILE A 60 -1.75 -9.26 -1.31
C ILE A 60 -2.21 -10.58 -1.95
N GLU A 61 -1.70 -10.88 -3.14
CA GLU A 61 -2.05 -12.10 -3.88
C GLU A 61 -1.65 -13.36 -3.11
N GLU A 62 -0.47 -13.35 -2.48
CA GLU A 62 0.00 -14.47 -1.65
C GLU A 62 -0.87 -14.70 -0.39
N CYS A 63 -1.61 -13.68 0.07
CA CYS A 63 -2.53 -13.76 1.22
C CYS A 63 -4.02 -13.77 0.81
N ALA A 64 -4.34 -13.98 -0.47
CA ALA A 64 -5.68 -13.75 -1.02
C ALA A 64 -6.79 -14.62 -0.41
N ASP A 65 -6.45 -15.74 0.22
CA ASP A 65 -7.39 -16.67 0.86
C ASP A 65 -7.35 -16.61 2.40
N GLU A 66 -6.58 -15.69 2.97
CA GLU A 66 -6.43 -15.56 4.42
C GLU A 66 -7.49 -14.64 5.06
N TYR A 67 -7.85 -14.93 6.31
CA TYR A 67 -8.72 -14.07 7.11
C TYR A 67 -8.00 -12.74 7.40
N GLY A 68 -8.69 -11.63 7.13
CA GLY A 68 -8.13 -10.29 7.35
C GLY A 68 -7.41 -9.69 6.14
N LYS A 69 -7.45 -10.36 4.98
CA LYS A 69 -6.85 -9.86 3.73
C LYS A 69 -7.28 -8.44 3.36
N ASP A 70 -8.55 -8.08 3.56
CA ASP A 70 -9.06 -6.78 3.12
C ASP A 70 -8.42 -5.64 3.91
N VAL A 71 -8.25 -5.85 5.22
CA VAL A 71 -7.55 -4.91 6.09
C VAL A 71 -6.08 -4.86 5.68
N PHE A 72 -5.43 -6.01 5.50
CA PHE A 72 -4.05 -6.09 5.04
C PHE A 72 -3.81 -5.36 3.71
N THR A 73 -4.69 -5.56 2.72
CA THR A 73 -4.68 -4.88 1.42
C THR A 73 -4.71 -3.37 1.59
N MET A 74 -5.63 -2.85 2.42
CA MET A 74 -5.64 -1.42 2.71
C MET A 74 -4.31 -0.96 3.30
N LYS A 75 -3.72 -1.73 4.22
CA LYS A 75 -2.51 -1.30 4.91
C LYS A 75 -1.28 -1.27 4.02
N ILE A 76 -1.08 -2.34 3.28
CA ILE A 76 0.10 -2.47 2.43
C ILE A 76 0.02 -1.54 1.23
N LEU A 77 -1.18 -1.25 0.70
CA LEU A 77 -1.35 -0.21 -0.32
C LEU A 77 -1.12 1.19 0.23
N ALA A 78 -1.61 1.51 1.43
CA ALA A 78 -1.34 2.80 2.07
C ALA A 78 0.17 3.02 2.26
N ALA A 79 0.91 1.99 2.67
CA ALA A 79 2.37 2.05 2.79
C ALA A 79 3.06 2.20 1.43
N ALA A 80 2.64 1.45 0.40
CA ALA A 80 3.19 1.58 -0.94
C ALA A 80 3.03 3.01 -1.49
N VAL A 81 1.86 3.62 -1.27
CA VAL A 81 1.60 5.02 -1.66
C VAL A 81 2.53 5.97 -0.91
N GLU A 82 2.74 5.77 0.39
CA GLU A 82 3.60 6.63 1.21
C GLU A 82 5.08 6.55 0.80
N ILE A 83 5.56 5.38 0.34
CA ILE A 83 6.94 5.24 -0.15
C ILE A 83 7.14 6.06 -1.44
N ILE A 84 6.16 6.03 -2.34
CA ILE A 84 6.22 6.69 -3.65
C ILE A 84 5.99 8.19 -3.51
N GLU A 85 5.01 8.57 -2.68
CA GLU A 85 4.63 9.95 -2.41
C GLU A 85 4.46 10.18 -0.90
N PRO A 86 5.58 10.50 -0.21
CA PRO A 86 5.56 10.74 1.22
C PRO A 86 4.68 11.92 1.60
N THR A 87 3.96 11.79 2.72
CA THR A 87 3.20 12.88 3.34
C THR A 87 3.90 13.38 4.60
N GLU A 88 3.84 14.70 4.84
CA GLU A 88 4.29 15.30 6.09
C GLU A 88 3.41 14.92 7.31
#